data_AF-A0A370LHP5-F1
#
_entry.id   AF-A0A370LHP5-F1
#
_cell.length_a   1.000
_cell.length_b   1.000
_cell.length_c   1.000
_cell.angle_alpha   90.00
_cell.angle_beta   90.00
_cell.angle_gamma   90.00
#
_symmetry.space_group_name_H-M   'P 1'
#
loop_
_entity.id
_entity.type
_entity.pdbx_description
1 polymer ?
#
loop_
_entity_poly.entity_id
_entity_poly.type
_entity_poly.pdbx_seq_one_letter_code
_entity_poly.pdbx_strand_id
1 'polypeptide(L)'
;MPIAENFPEGLKPIGKINHADGEHFHFMWGPGRGDAETSSNEEVQAAYKARGEKFQPLGVSGTMVAVDWDSCVADGACIEACPVQVFQWYRTEKDIPANKVIGETFEGTGSSVKEERKDYTDKADPIREHDCIWCMACVSVCPPQAIKVDQSNLEAHEKAAGTFVKMEAGTANPHAHD
;
A
#
# COMPACT_ATOMS: atom_id res chain seq x y z
N MET A 1 3.02 5.40 -15.24
CA MET A 1 2.94 5.20 -13.78
C MET A 1 2.79 3.72 -13.51
N PRO A 2 3.53 3.15 -12.56
CA PRO A 2 3.36 1.77 -12.09
C PRO A 2 1.92 1.32 -11.84
N ILE A 3 1.14 2.19 -11.19
CA ILE A 3 -0.29 1.98 -10.98
C ILE A 3 -1.06 2.63 -12.14
N ALA A 4 -1.97 1.89 -12.75
CA ALA A 4 -2.82 2.39 -13.83
C ALA A 4 -3.77 3.49 -13.36
N GLU A 5 -4.12 4.44 -14.24
CA GLU A 5 -5.02 5.55 -13.89
C GLU A 5 -6.39 5.07 -13.44
N ASN A 6 -6.89 4.00 -14.05
CA ASN A 6 -8.16 3.33 -13.76
C ASN A 6 -8.07 2.25 -12.67
N PHE A 7 -6.97 2.19 -11.90
CA PHE A 7 -6.87 1.29 -10.76
C PHE A 7 -8.13 1.38 -9.87
N PRO A 8 -8.68 0.27 -9.35
CA PRO A 8 -8.15 -1.09 -9.42
C PRO A 8 -8.64 -1.96 -10.60
N GLU A 9 -9.09 -1.36 -11.71
CA GLU A 9 -9.57 -2.13 -12.87
C GLU A 9 -8.52 -3.15 -13.37
N GLY A 10 -8.97 -4.38 -13.60
CA GLY A 10 -8.11 -5.51 -14.00
C GLY A 10 -7.43 -6.23 -12.84
N LEU A 11 -7.48 -5.68 -11.63
CA LEU A 11 -6.99 -6.34 -10.40
C LEU A 11 -8.15 -6.87 -9.55
N LYS A 12 -7.82 -7.77 -8.63
CA LYS A 12 -8.74 -8.34 -7.64
C LYS A 12 -8.10 -8.30 -6.26
N PRO A 13 -8.90 -8.16 -5.18
CA PRO A 13 -8.37 -8.34 -3.84
C PRO A 13 -7.87 -9.79 -3.69
N ILE A 14 -6.59 -9.96 -3.37
CA ILE A 14 -5.98 -11.26 -3.08
C ILE A 14 -5.86 -11.52 -1.58
N GLY A 15 -6.18 -10.52 -0.76
CA GLY A 15 -6.27 -10.62 0.68
C GLY A 15 -6.30 -9.26 1.35
N LYS A 16 -6.32 -9.26 2.68
CA LYS A 16 -6.38 -8.05 3.51
C LYS A 16 -5.17 -7.98 4.44
N ILE A 17 -4.74 -6.76 4.75
CA ILE A 17 -3.83 -6.45 5.86
C ILE A 17 -4.68 -5.63 6.84
N ASN A 18 -4.85 -6.14 8.06
CA ASN A 18 -5.77 -5.55 9.03
C ASN A 18 -5.06 -4.53 9.92
N HIS A 19 -5.78 -3.52 10.37
CA HIS A 19 -5.36 -2.67 11.47
C HIS A 19 -5.87 -3.24 12.81
N ALA A 20 -5.14 -3.01 13.89
CA ALA A 20 -5.47 -3.55 15.20
C ALA A 20 -6.67 -2.87 15.89
N ASP A 21 -7.14 -1.74 15.36
CA ASP A 21 -8.35 -1.06 15.85
C ASP A 21 -9.65 -1.86 15.61
N GLY A 22 -9.60 -2.92 14.80
CA GLY A 22 -10.73 -3.79 14.49
C GLY A 22 -11.75 -3.20 13.53
N GLU A 23 -11.51 -2.00 13.01
CA GLU A 23 -12.38 -1.31 12.05
C GLU A 23 -11.71 -1.20 10.68
N HIS A 24 -10.44 -0.83 10.66
CA HIS A 24 -9.72 -0.53 9.44
C HIS A 24 -8.90 -1.72 8.93
N PHE A 25 -8.78 -1.78 7.62
CA PHE A 25 -7.90 -2.68 6.90
C PHE A 25 -7.67 -2.10 5.52
N HIS A 26 -6.69 -2.63 4.80
CA HIS A 26 -6.60 -2.39 3.37
C HIS A 26 -6.37 -3.70 2.61
N PHE A 27 -6.67 -3.66 1.32
CA PHE A 27 -6.49 -4.81 0.45
C PHE A 27 -5.09 -4.87 -0.14
N MET A 28 -4.62 -6.09 -0.35
CA MET A 28 -3.60 -6.36 -1.36
C MET A 28 -4.32 -6.71 -2.66
N TRP A 29 -4.01 -5.99 -3.74
CA TRP A 29 -4.61 -6.17 -5.07
C TRP A 29 -3.63 -6.88 -6.00
N GLY A 30 -4.10 -7.94 -6.67
CA GLY A 30 -3.30 -8.73 -7.60
C GLY A 30 -4.00 -9.03 -8.92
N PRO A 31 -3.29 -9.67 -9.88
CA PRO A 31 -1.94 -10.19 -9.74
C PRO A 31 -0.88 -9.09 -9.70
N GLY A 32 0.26 -9.38 -9.06
CA GLY A 32 1.45 -8.56 -9.19
C GLY A 32 2.15 -8.67 -10.54
N ARG A 33 3.17 -7.84 -10.77
CA ARG A 33 3.95 -7.76 -12.01
C ARG A 33 5.40 -8.19 -11.78
N GLY A 34 5.87 -9.17 -12.56
CA GLY A 34 7.25 -9.68 -12.45
C GLY A 34 8.30 -8.84 -13.17
N ASP A 35 7.87 -7.92 -14.01
CA ASP A 35 8.67 -7.03 -14.86
C ASP A 35 8.67 -5.57 -14.36
N ALA A 36 8.20 -5.32 -13.13
CA ALA A 36 8.20 -4.01 -12.50
C ALA A 36 9.60 -3.57 -12.03
N GLU A 37 9.72 -2.34 -11.54
CA GLU A 37 10.98 -1.65 -11.24
C GLU A 37 11.84 -2.40 -10.21
N THR A 38 11.25 -3.14 -9.28
CA THR A 38 12.03 -3.94 -8.32
C THR A 38 12.71 -5.15 -8.95
N SER A 39 12.25 -5.64 -10.11
CA SER A 39 12.82 -6.80 -10.79
C SER A 39 14.23 -6.57 -11.32
N SER A 40 14.57 -5.31 -11.61
CA SER A 40 15.88 -4.88 -12.14
C SER A 40 16.67 -4.01 -11.17
N ASN A 41 16.10 -3.61 -10.02
CA ASN A 41 16.80 -2.83 -9.01
C ASN A 41 17.80 -3.69 -8.22
N GLU A 42 19.09 -3.37 -8.33
CA GLU A 42 20.18 -4.17 -7.75
C GLU A 42 20.12 -4.28 -6.22
N GLU A 43 19.75 -3.20 -5.53
CA GLU A 43 19.68 -3.16 -4.06
C GLU A 43 18.54 -4.04 -3.55
N VAL A 44 17.37 -3.98 -4.19
CA VAL A 44 16.23 -4.83 -3.86
C VAL A 44 16.57 -6.30 -4.11
N GLN A 45 17.12 -6.64 -5.28
CA GLN A 45 17.50 -8.02 -5.61
C GLN A 45 18.57 -8.56 -4.65
N ALA A 46 19.56 -7.74 -4.29
CA ALA A 46 20.58 -8.10 -3.31
C ALA A 46 19.98 -8.33 -1.91
N ALA A 47 19.02 -7.51 -1.49
CA ALA A 47 18.37 -7.65 -0.19
C ALA A 47 17.51 -8.92 -0.10
N TYR A 48 16.73 -9.25 -1.15
CA TYR A 48 16.01 -10.54 -1.20
C TYR A 48 16.95 -11.73 -1.10
N LYS A 49 18.07 -11.69 -1.85
CA LYS A 49 19.10 -12.73 -1.78
C LYS A 49 19.73 -12.83 -0.39
N ALA A 50 20.04 -11.70 0.24
CA ALA A 50 20.64 -11.66 1.57
C ALA A 50 19.72 -12.26 2.65
N ARG A 51 18.40 -12.06 2.52
CA ARG A 51 17.40 -12.67 3.40
C ARG A 51 17.14 -14.15 3.12
N GLY A 52 17.57 -14.67 1.97
CA GLY A 52 17.17 -16.01 1.51
C GLY A 52 15.67 -16.11 1.19
N GLU A 53 15.03 -14.98 0.91
CA GLU A 53 13.62 -14.91 0.56
C GLU A 53 13.43 -14.97 -0.96
N LYS A 54 12.34 -15.60 -1.41
CA LYS A 54 12.02 -15.69 -2.83
C LYS A 54 11.50 -14.34 -3.34
N PHE A 55 12.21 -13.72 -4.28
CA PHE A 55 11.67 -12.62 -5.06
C PHE A 55 10.51 -13.11 -5.93
N GLN A 56 9.36 -12.45 -5.82
CA GLN A 56 8.14 -12.77 -6.57
C GLN A 56 7.23 -11.55 -6.67
N PRO A 57 6.31 -11.52 -7.65
CA PRO A 57 5.27 -10.49 -7.69
C PRO A 57 4.38 -10.54 -6.45
N LEU A 58 4.06 -9.36 -5.92
CA LEU A 58 3.31 -9.12 -4.69
C LEU A 58 1.97 -8.44 -4.98
N GLY A 59 1.96 -7.46 -5.89
CA GLY A 59 0.78 -6.63 -6.19
C GLY A 59 0.81 -5.26 -5.51
N VAL A 60 -0.37 -4.70 -5.30
CA VAL A 60 -0.56 -3.32 -4.82
C VAL A 60 -1.18 -3.34 -3.42
N SER A 61 -0.48 -2.79 -2.44
CA SER A 61 -0.98 -2.64 -1.06
C SER A 61 -1.77 -1.33 -0.94
N GLY A 62 -2.99 -1.38 -0.42
CA GLY A 62 -3.86 -0.21 -0.30
C GLY A 62 -4.80 0.00 -1.49
N THR A 63 -5.81 0.85 -1.33
CA THR A 63 -6.86 1.08 -2.35
C THR A 63 -7.00 2.55 -2.75
N MET A 64 -7.45 3.41 -1.85
CA MET A 64 -7.44 4.86 -2.01
C MET A 64 -6.05 5.48 -1.83
N VAL A 65 -5.19 4.89 -1.01
CA VAL A 65 -3.74 5.14 -0.93
C VAL A 65 -3.06 3.83 -1.28
N ALA A 66 -2.71 3.67 -2.55
CA ALA A 66 -2.19 2.43 -3.10
C ALA A 66 -0.68 2.54 -3.34
N VAL A 67 0.07 1.50 -2.96
CA VAL A 67 1.51 1.35 -3.18
C VAL A 67 1.75 0.06 -3.97
N ASP A 68 2.25 0.18 -5.20
CA ASP A 68 2.70 -0.97 -5.99
C ASP A 68 3.97 -1.53 -5.35
N TRP A 69 3.86 -2.67 -4.66
CA TRP A 69 4.98 -3.32 -3.99
C TRP A 69 5.98 -3.94 -4.97
N ASP A 70 5.55 -4.19 -6.21
CA ASP A 70 6.42 -4.64 -7.30
C ASP A 70 7.26 -3.50 -7.87
N SER A 71 6.82 -2.25 -7.67
CA SER A 71 7.55 -1.04 -8.08
C SER A 71 8.22 -0.30 -6.91
N CYS A 72 7.81 -0.55 -5.67
CA CYS A 72 8.34 0.10 -4.49
C CYS A 72 9.79 -0.35 -4.22
N VAL A 73 10.75 0.51 -4.53
CA VAL A 73 12.19 0.24 -4.33
C VAL A 73 12.65 0.48 -2.89
N ALA A 74 11.72 0.60 -1.93
CA ALA A 74 12.03 0.89 -0.52
C ALA A 74 12.88 2.15 -0.31
N ASP A 75 12.68 3.18 -1.14
CA ASP A 75 13.35 4.48 -0.97
C ASP A 75 12.88 5.16 0.32
N GLY A 76 11.56 5.28 0.53
CA GLY A 76 10.98 5.83 1.76
C GLY A 76 10.70 7.33 1.75
N ALA A 77 10.90 8.05 0.64
CA ALA A 77 10.50 9.45 0.54
C ALA A 77 9.01 9.69 0.87
N CYS A 78 8.12 8.73 0.58
CA CYS A 78 6.71 8.82 0.92
C CYS A 78 6.44 8.81 2.43
N ILE A 79 7.26 8.10 3.21
CA ILE A 79 7.15 8.01 4.66
C ILE A 79 7.49 9.36 5.29
N GLU A 80 8.56 10.00 4.84
CA GLU A 80 8.94 11.35 5.31
C GLU A 80 8.00 12.46 4.82
N ALA A 81 7.49 12.34 3.59
CA ALA A 81 6.66 13.38 3.00
C ALA A 81 5.20 13.37 3.49
N CYS A 82 4.73 12.28 4.12
CA CYS A 82 3.34 12.18 4.53
C CYS A 82 3.10 12.94 5.85
N PRO A 83 2.32 14.04 5.84
CA PRO A 83 2.12 14.86 7.05
C PRO A 83 1.29 14.17 8.14
N VAL A 84 0.54 13.13 7.76
CA VAL A 84 -0.32 12.34 8.64
C VAL A 84 0.16 10.89 8.78
N GLN A 85 1.37 10.60 8.30
CA GLN A 85 2.07 9.34 8.51
C GLN A 85 1.28 8.07 8.10
N VAL A 86 0.53 8.09 6.99
CA VAL A 86 -0.25 6.90 6.56
C VAL A 86 0.63 5.66 6.30
N PHE A 87 1.90 5.89 5.95
CA PHE A 87 2.87 4.85 5.63
C PHE A 87 3.76 4.51 6.82
N GLN A 88 4.17 3.25 6.89
CA GLN A 88 5.27 2.79 7.72
C GLN A 88 6.13 1.77 6.97
N TRP A 89 7.31 1.49 7.50
CA TRP A 89 8.07 0.30 7.13
C TRP A 89 7.45 -0.95 7.74
N TYR A 90 6.85 -1.84 6.94
CA TYR A 90 6.11 -2.98 7.50
C TYR A 90 7.02 -3.92 8.32
N ARG A 91 8.29 -4.12 7.92
CA ARG A 91 9.19 -5.02 8.63
C ARG A 91 9.70 -4.48 9.96
N THR A 92 9.65 -3.17 10.14
CA THR A 92 10.02 -2.57 11.43
C THR A 92 9.01 -2.90 12.52
N GLU A 93 7.75 -3.15 12.15
CA GLU A 93 6.73 -3.69 13.06
C GLU A 93 6.75 -5.23 13.08
N LYS A 94 6.68 -5.85 11.89
CA LYS A 94 6.67 -7.31 11.73
C LYS A 94 7.69 -7.73 10.69
N ASP A 95 8.86 -8.18 11.13
CA ASP A 95 9.91 -8.67 10.23
C ASP A 95 9.59 -10.07 9.67
N ILE A 96 8.68 -10.10 8.70
CA ILE A 96 8.21 -11.29 7.98
C ILE A 96 8.39 -11.10 6.47
N PRO A 97 8.44 -12.19 5.68
CA PRO A 97 8.47 -12.07 4.22
C PRO A 97 7.24 -11.32 3.67
N ALA A 98 7.44 -10.51 2.62
CA ALA A 98 6.38 -9.69 2.03
C ALA A 98 5.16 -10.53 1.57
N ASN A 99 5.37 -11.77 1.15
CA ASN A 99 4.27 -12.67 0.74
C ASN A 99 3.49 -13.29 1.92
N LYS A 100 3.81 -12.92 3.17
CA LYS A 100 3.14 -13.36 4.39
C LYS A 100 2.35 -12.27 5.09
N VAL A 101 2.36 -11.04 4.60
CA VAL A 101 1.61 -9.93 5.24
C VAL A 101 0.09 -10.07 5.08
N ILE A 102 -0.37 -10.74 4.02
CA ILE A 102 -1.80 -10.98 3.82
C ILE A 102 -2.33 -11.86 4.97
N GLY A 103 -3.38 -11.38 5.62
CA GLY A 103 -4.02 -12.03 6.77
C GLY A 103 -3.43 -11.59 8.11
N GLU A 104 -2.34 -10.84 8.12
CA GLU A 104 -1.77 -10.28 9.34
C GLU A 104 -2.57 -9.07 9.84
N THR A 105 -2.39 -8.76 11.12
CA THR A 105 -2.90 -7.55 11.77
C THR A 105 -1.72 -6.69 12.20
N PHE A 106 -1.72 -5.40 11.84
CA PHE A 106 -0.69 -4.44 12.21
C PHE A 106 -1.30 -3.40 13.16
N GLU A 107 -0.51 -2.97 14.14
CA GLU A 107 -0.84 -1.95 15.14
C GLU A 107 -0.62 -0.53 14.62
N GLY A 108 0.03 -0.36 13.45
CA GLY A 108 0.40 0.96 12.94
C GLY A 108 1.61 1.56 13.67
N THR A 109 2.49 0.72 14.20
CA THR A 109 3.64 1.09 15.04
C THR A 109 4.99 0.91 14.36
N GLY A 110 4.98 0.54 13.08
CA GLY A 110 6.18 0.54 12.26
C GLY A 110 6.78 1.94 12.17
N SER A 111 8.10 1.99 11.98
CA SER A 111 8.82 3.23 11.83
C SER A 111 8.28 4.07 10.67
N SER A 112 8.15 5.36 10.95
CA SER A 112 7.82 6.42 10.01
C SER A 112 9.05 7.31 9.70
N VAL A 113 10.25 6.76 9.84
CA VAL A 113 11.52 7.44 9.52
C VAL A 113 12.19 6.71 8.35
N LYS A 114 12.50 7.42 7.26
CA LYS A 114 13.04 6.83 6.01
C LYS A 114 14.28 5.94 6.24
N GLU A 115 15.17 6.37 7.12
CA GLU A 115 16.44 5.68 7.37
C GLU A 115 16.34 4.49 8.33
N GLU A 116 15.17 4.23 8.90
CA GLU A 116 14.96 3.11 9.83
C GLU A 116 14.44 1.83 9.13
N ARG A 117 14.33 1.83 7.79
CA ARG A 117 14.01 0.62 7.02
C ARG A 117 14.97 -0.50 7.38
N LYS A 118 14.47 -1.74 7.48
CA LYS A 118 15.32 -2.90 7.78
C LYS A 118 16.29 -3.21 6.64
N ASP A 119 15.82 -3.12 5.40
CA ASP A 119 16.59 -3.16 4.15
C ASP A 119 15.66 -2.87 2.95
N TYR A 120 16.12 -3.13 1.73
CA TYR A 120 15.38 -2.86 0.49
C TYR A 120 14.21 -3.82 0.18
N THR A 121 13.99 -4.83 1.02
CA THR A 121 12.76 -5.65 0.99
C THR A 121 11.69 -5.13 1.95
N ASP A 122 11.99 -4.12 2.75
CA ASP A 122 11.05 -3.44 3.65
C ASP A 122 10.25 -2.43 2.84
N LYS A 123 9.01 -2.77 2.50
CA LYS A 123 8.16 -1.96 1.64
C LYS A 123 7.44 -0.92 2.48
N ALA A 124 7.24 0.28 1.93
CA ALA A 124 6.34 1.26 2.53
C ALA A 124 4.91 0.73 2.40
N ASP A 125 4.22 0.57 3.53
CA ASP A 125 2.87 0.02 3.61
C ASP A 125 1.90 1.07 4.14
N PRO A 126 0.80 1.39 3.44
CA PRO A 126 -0.22 2.34 3.90
C PRO A 126 -1.13 1.71 4.97
N ILE A 127 -0.54 1.23 6.08
CA ILE A 127 -1.27 0.62 7.21
C ILE A 127 -2.38 1.54 7.72
N ARG A 128 -2.13 2.85 7.72
CA ARG A 128 -3.08 3.90 8.13
C ARG A 128 -3.67 4.64 6.94
N GLU A 129 -4.01 3.92 5.87
CA GLU A 129 -4.66 4.47 4.68
C GLU A 129 -5.88 5.35 4.98
N HIS A 130 -6.64 5.00 6.02
CA HIS A 130 -7.83 5.74 6.47
C HIS A 130 -7.54 7.16 6.99
N ASP A 131 -6.30 7.45 7.41
CA ASP A 131 -5.90 8.78 7.90
C ASP A 131 -5.55 9.75 6.74
N CYS A 132 -5.63 9.32 5.49
CA CYS A 132 -5.19 10.12 4.35
C CYS A 132 -5.98 11.42 4.19
N ILE A 133 -5.24 12.53 4.06
CA ILE A 133 -5.81 13.87 3.79
C ILE A 133 -5.71 14.29 2.32
N TRP A 134 -5.46 13.35 1.40
CA TRP A 134 -5.49 13.57 -0.06
C TRP A 134 -4.53 14.66 -0.59
N CYS A 135 -3.44 14.95 0.12
CA CYS A 135 -2.51 16.04 -0.25
C CYS A 135 -1.58 15.74 -1.44
N MET A 136 -1.52 14.49 -1.90
CA MET A 136 -0.68 14.03 -3.03
C MET A 136 0.84 14.22 -2.87
N ALA A 137 1.32 14.57 -1.67
CA ALA A 137 2.75 14.76 -1.41
C ALA A 137 3.54 13.48 -1.68
N CYS A 138 3.05 12.33 -1.17
CA CYS A 138 3.70 11.02 -1.34
C CYS A 138 3.80 10.59 -2.81
N VAL A 139 2.80 10.88 -3.64
CA VAL A 139 2.81 10.59 -5.09
C VAL A 139 3.92 11.37 -5.78
N SER A 140 4.05 12.64 -5.42
CA SER A 140 4.99 13.58 -6.05
C SER A 140 6.46 13.26 -5.76
N VAL A 141 6.74 12.72 -4.58
CA VAL A 141 8.12 12.41 -4.15
C VAL A 141 8.56 10.98 -4.45
N CYS A 142 7.65 10.09 -4.85
CA CYS A 142 7.96 8.68 -5.07
C CYS A 142 8.82 8.49 -6.32
N PRO A 143 10.10 8.08 -6.20
CA PRO A 143 11.00 7.99 -7.36
C PRO A 143 10.50 7.04 -8.48
N PRO A 144 10.02 5.81 -8.18
CA PRO A 144 9.44 4.94 -9.21
C PRO A 144 8.00 5.33 -9.58
N GLN A 145 7.39 6.34 -8.95
CA GLN A 145 5.96 6.67 -9.07
C GLN A 145 5.04 5.49 -8.67
N ALA A 146 5.46 4.68 -7.70
CA ALA A 146 4.75 3.49 -7.24
C ALA A 146 3.49 3.78 -6.39
N ILE A 147 3.12 5.05 -6.19
CA ILE A 147 2.02 5.44 -5.29
C ILE A 147 0.91 6.12 -6.09
N LYS A 148 -0.33 5.71 -5.82
CA LYS A 148 -1.54 6.39 -6.29
C LYS A 148 -2.39 6.77 -5.08
N VAL A 149 -2.87 8.01 -5.07
CA VAL A 149 -3.84 8.47 -4.09
C VAL A 149 -5.08 8.95 -4.84
N ASP A 150 -6.23 8.34 -4.56
CA ASP A 150 -7.47 8.59 -5.29
C ASP A 150 -8.70 8.22 -4.45
N GLN A 151 -9.48 9.22 -4.06
CA GLN A 151 -10.68 9.03 -3.23
C GLN A 151 -11.76 8.24 -3.96
N SER A 152 -11.79 8.27 -5.30
CA SER A 152 -12.79 7.53 -6.08
C SER A 152 -12.64 6.01 -5.94
N ASN A 153 -11.48 5.53 -5.47
CA ASN A 153 -11.26 4.11 -5.20
C ASN A 153 -12.01 3.60 -3.98
N LEU A 154 -12.58 4.46 -3.13
CA LEU A 154 -13.36 4.04 -1.96
C LEU A 154 -14.53 3.13 -2.34
N GLU A 155 -15.23 3.44 -3.44
CA GLU A 155 -16.30 2.57 -3.95
C GLU A 155 -15.78 1.17 -4.30
N ALA A 156 -14.58 1.07 -4.89
CA ALA A 156 -13.96 -0.21 -5.19
C ALA A 156 -13.54 -0.96 -3.92
N HIS A 157 -13.02 -0.24 -2.91
CA HIS A 157 -12.71 -0.79 -1.59
C HIS A 157 -13.95 -1.40 -0.95
N GLU A 158 -15.04 -0.65 -0.86
CA GLU A 158 -16.27 -1.09 -0.20
C GLU A 158 -16.94 -2.24 -0.96
N LYS A 159 -16.90 -2.22 -2.29
CA LYS A 159 -17.39 -3.35 -3.10
C LYS A 159 -16.58 -4.60 -2.83
N ALA A 160 -15.26 -4.50 -2.74
CA ALA A 160 -14.39 -5.62 -2.39
C ALA A 160 -14.62 -6.09 -0.93
N ALA A 161 -14.97 -5.18 -0.03
CA ALA A 161 -15.31 -5.48 1.36
C ALA A 161 -16.72 -6.07 1.54
N GLY A 162 -17.59 -5.94 0.54
CA GLY A 162 -19.01 -6.30 0.64
C GLY A 162 -19.83 -5.33 1.49
N THR A 163 -19.29 -4.13 1.75
CA THR A 163 -19.92 -3.07 2.56
C THR A 163 -20.53 -1.96 1.71
N PHE A 164 -20.35 -2.00 0.39
CA PHE A 164 -20.86 -0.97 -0.51
C PHE A 164 -22.37 -0.83 -0.44
N VAL A 165 -22.84 0.39 -0.19
CA VAL A 165 -24.26 0.74 -0.23
C VAL A 165 -24.48 1.71 -1.39
N LYS A 166 -25.34 1.30 -2.32
CA LYS A 166 -25.71 2.17 -3.44
C LYS A 166 -26.51 3.36 -2.92
N MET A 167 -26.02 4.57 -3.17
CA MET A 167 -26.80 5.78 -2.87
C MET A 167 -28.09 5.81 -3.71
N GLU A 168 -29.21 6.09 -3.06
CA GLU A 168 -30.42 6.55 -3.75
C GLU A 168 -30.32 8.07 -3.96
N ALA A 169 -30.81 8.56 -5.10
CA ALA A 169 -30.75 9.98 -5.41
C ALA A 169 -31.51 10.81 -4.35
N GLY A 170 -30.81 11.74 -3.69
CA GLY A 170 -31.40 12.65 -2.70
C GLY A 170 -31.02 12.41 -1.24
N THR A 171 -30.16 11.44 -0.92
CA THR A 171 -29.62 11.23 0.43
C THR A 171 -28.22 11.83 0.60
N ALA A 172 -27.84 12.18 1.83
CA ALA A 172 -26.49 12.65 2.17
C ALA A 172 -25.43 11.63 1.72
N ASN A 173 -24.32 12.10 1.17
CA ASN A 173 -23.22 11.26 0.70
C ASN A 173 -22.56 10.56 1.90
N PRO A 174 -22.69 9.24 2.06
CA PRO A 174 -22.08 8.53 3.18
C PRO A 174 -20.56 8.42 3.05
N HIS A 175 -20.00 8.77 1.88
CA HIS A 175 -18.57 8.78 1.58
C HIS A 175 -17.96 10.19 1.61
N ALA A 176 -18.76 11.22 1.97
CA ALA A 176 -18.25 12.54 2.23
C ALA A 176 -17.77 12.59 3.69
N HIS A 177 -16.47 12.70 3.88
CA HIS A 177 -15.91 13.13 5.15
C HIS A 177 -15.78 14.66 5.10
N ASP A 178 -16.18 15.34 6.18
CA ASP A 178 -16.15 16.80 6.32
C ASP A 178 -14.73 17.40 6.19
#